data_AF-Q75WP3-F1
#
_entry.id   AF-Q75WP3-F1
#
_cell.length_a   1.000
_cell.length_b   1.000
_cell.length_c   1.000
_cell.angle_alpha   90.00
_cell.angle_beta   90.00
_cell.angle_gamma   90.00
#
_symmetry.space_group_name_H-M   'P 1'
#
loop_
_entity.id
_entity.type
_entity.pdbx_description
1 polymer ?
#
loop_
_entity_poly.entity_id
_entity_poly.type
_entity_poly.pdbx_seq_one_letter_code
_entity_poly.pdbx_strand_id
1 'polypeptide(L)'
;MEKQCGWYAVVLCVALAACGGGGGDSGGTSLPASSSSSSKSSAGSSSSKTSASSSVSSSSSTTSSAAASSSSQSSSSSLDPAAAPGKNFDLSHWKLQLPDANTTEISSANLGLGYTSQYFYTDTDGAMTFWAPTTGGTTANSSYPRSELREMLDPSNSKVNWGWQGTHTMKLSGKTVQLPSSGKIIVAQIHGIMDDGTNAPPLVKAVFQDGQLDMQVKQNSDGTGSDVHNYFTGIKLGDLYNMEIRVTDGVAYVTMNGDTRSVDFVGKDAGWKNLKYYFKAGNYVQDNTSTGGSAIAKLYSLSVSHSN
;
A
#
# COMPACT_ATOMS: atom_id res chain seq x y z
N MET A 1 2.39 -39.38 47.03
CA MET A 1 3.69 -39.98 46.69
C MET A 1 3.67 -40.28 45.21
N GLU A 2 4.84 -40.13 44.55
CA GLU A 2 5.18 -40.53 43.16
C GLU A 2 4.66 -39.61 42.04
N LYS A 3 5.51 -38.75 41.44
CA LYS A 3 6.61 -38.96 40.45
C LYS A 3 6.06 -38.92 39.00
N GLN A 4 6.30 -37.81 38.28
CA GLN A 4 7.35 -37.61 37.26
C GLN A 4 7.03 -38.25 35.89
N CYS A 5 6.94 -37.44 34.83
CA CYS A 5 7.95 -37.41 33.76
C CYS A 5 7.53 -36.46 32.62
N GLY A 6 8.43 -35.54 32.26
CA GLY A 6 8.34 -34.74 31.05
C GLY A 6 8.85 -35.49 29.82
N TRP A 7 8.41 -35.05 28.65
CA TRP A 7 8.94 -35.51 27.36
C TRP A 7 9.47 -34.30 26.59
N TYR A 8 10.79 -34.30 26.39
CA TYR A 8 11.52 -33.46 25.44
C TYR A 8 11.38 -34.10 24.05
N ALA A 9 10.94 -33.34 23.04
CA ALA A 9 11.04 -33.76 21.64
C ALA A 9 12.18 -32.97 20.96
N VAL A 10 13.19 -33.72 20.54
CA VAL A 10 14.37 -33.23 19.81
C VAL A 10 14.02 -33.08 18.33
N VAL A 11 14.29 -31.91 17.77
CA VAL A 11 14.22 -31.62 16.34
C VAL A 11 15.50 -32.09 15.67
N LEU A 12 15.40 -32.94 14.65
CA LEU A 12 16.51 -33.38 13.81
C LEU A 12 16.42 -32.65 12.46
N CYS A 13 17.26 -31.62 12.25
CA CYS A 13 17.49 -31.02 10.95
C CYS A 13 18.62 -31.78 10.24
N VAL A 14 18.31 -32.36 9.07
CA VAL A 14 19.31 -32.91 8.15
C VAL A 14 19.64 -31.83 7.13
N ALA A 15 20.88 -31.33 7.16
CA ALA A 15 21.45 -30.49 6.11
C ALA A 15 22.16 -31.40 5.09
N LEU A 16 21.75 -31.31 3.82
CA LEU A 16 22.50 -31.87 2.69
C LEU A 16 23.34 -30.76 2.05
N ALA A 17 24.65 -30.85 2.25
CA ALA A 17 25.65 -30.14 1.47
C ALA A 17 26.12 -31.07 0.33
N ALA A 18 26.16 -30.55 -0.89
CA ALA A 18 26.89 -31.17 -2.00
C ALA A 18 27.80 -30.11 -2.62
N CYS A 19 29.06 -30.51 -2.82
CA CYS A 19 30.19 -29.72 -3.30
C CYS A 19 30.76 -30.36 -4.58
N GLY A 20 31.44 -29.57 -5.41
CA GLY A 20 32.22 -29.97 -6.59
C GLY A 20 31.52 -29.59 -7.89
N GLY A 21 32.05 -28.77 -8.80
CA GLY A 21 33.41 -28.56 -9.35
C GLY A 21 33.23 -28.58 -10.89
N GLY A 22 33.95 -27.94 -11.80
CA GLY A 22 35.11 -27.07 -11.91
C GLY A 22 35.38 -26.89 -13.42
N GLY A 23 36.15 -25.85 -13.82
CA GLY A 23 36.66 -25.61 -15.18
C GLY A 23 35.63 -24.96 -16.14
N GLY A 24 35.88 -23.87 -16.85
CA GLY A 24 37.12 -23.25 -17.32
C GLY A 24 37.08 -23.26 -18.85
N ASP A 25 36.76 -22.14 -19.50
CA ASP A 25 37.44 -21.76 -20.74
C ASP A 25 37.20 -20.30 -21.16
N SER A 26 38.17 -19.85 -21.93
CA SER A 26 38.50 -18.53 -22.43
C SER A 26 37.78 -18.18 -23.75
N GLY A 27 37.61 -16.88 -24.02
CA GLY A 27 37.14 -16.43 -25.33
C GLY A 27 36.61 -14.99 -25.34
N GLY A 28 37.52 -14.01 -25.45
CA GLY A 28 37.13 -12.64 -25.77
C GLY A 28 36.90 -12.47 -27.27
N THR A 29 35.95 -11.62 -27.64
CA THR A 29 36.01 -10.80 -28.87
C THR A 29 35.00 -9.65 -28.80
N SER A 30 35.55 -8.44 -28.94
CA SER A 30 35.06 -7.30 -29.73
C SER A 30 33.65 -6.73 -29.50
N LEU A 31 33.66 -5.51 -28.97
CA LEU A 31 32.72 -4.41 -29.29
C LEU A 31 32.67 -4.17 -30.81
N PRO A 32 31.58 -3.58 -31.31
CA PRO A 32 31.79 -2.30 -31.97
C PRO A 32 30.88 -1.19 -31.42
N ALA A 33 31.50 -0.02 -31.32
CA ALA A 33 30.86 1.28 -31.22
C ALA A 33 30.41 1.77 -32.62
N SER A 34 29.80 2.96 -32.63
CA SER A 34 29.32 3.78 -33.75
C SER A 34 27.87 3.48 -34.15
N SER A 35 27.01 4.45 -34.45
CA SER A 35 27.24 5.85 -34.80
C SER A 35 25.96 6.66 -34.60
N SER A 36 26.13 7.86 -34.06
CA SER A 36 25.22 9.00 -34.18
C SER A 36 24.98 9.39 -35.65
N SER A 37 23.73 9.64 -36.01
CA SER A 37 23.39 10.43 -37.20
C SER A 37 22.35 11.47 -36.85
N SER A 38 22.83 12.69 -36.66
CA SER A 38 22.05 13.92 -36.66
C SER A 38 21.94 14.44 -38.10
N SER A 39 20.72 14.70 -38.57
CA SER A 39 20.49 15.47 -39.79
C SER A 39 19.41 16.52 -39.53
N LYS A 40 19.88 17.78 -39.53
CA LYS A 40 19.08 19.00 -39.59
C LYS A 40 18.60 19.24 -41.02
N SER A 41 17.36 19.69 -41.18
CA SER A 41 16.84 20.41 -42.35
C SER A 41 15.78 21.40 -41.82
N SER A 42 16.11 22.68 -41.63
CA SER A 42 16.06 23.79 -42.60
C SER A 42 14.65 24.30 -42.92
N ALA A 43 14.33 25.42 -42.26
CA ALA A 43 13.69 26.66 -42.74
C ALA A 43 12.47 26.62 -43.68
N GLY A 44 11.43 27.33 -43.26
CA GLY A 44 10.36 27.89 -44.09
C GLY A 44 9.66 29.03 -43.34
N SER A 45 9.97 30.27 -43.72
CA SER A 45 9.49 31.52 -43.11
C SER A 45 8.23 32.06 -43.78
N SER A 46 7.66 33.11 -43.14
CA SER A 46 6.73 34.15 -43.68
C SER A 46 5.24 33.80 -43.65
N SER A 47 4.28 34.71 -43.38
CA SER A 47 4.31 36.11 -42.94
C SER A 47 2.88 36.54 -42.58
N SER A 48 2.79 37.39 -41.55
CA SER A 48 1.77 38.38 -41.19
C SER A 48 0.69 38.79 -42.21
N LYS A 49 -0.55 38.98 -41.72
CA LYS A 49 -1.42 40.11 -42.09
C LYS A 49 -2.20 40.67 -40.90
N THR A 50 -2.25 41.99 -40.90
CA THR A 50 -2.82 42.97 -39.96
C THR A 50 -4.31 43.29 -40.22
N SER A 51 -4.91 44.06 -39.30
CA SER A 51 -6.01 45.06 -39.42
C SER A 51 -7.18 44.73 -38.48
N ALA A 52 -7.41 45.43 -37.38
CA ALA A 52 -7.89 46.82 -37.17
C ALA A 52 -9.42 46.91 -36.93
N SER A 53 -9.73 47.41 -35.72
CA SER A 53 -10.93 48.07 -35.16
C SER A 53 -12.17 48.34 -36.04
N SER A 54 -13.38 48.16 -35.49
CA SER A 54 -14.13 49.23 -34.78
C SER A 54 -15.55 48.81 -34.34
N SER A 55 -15.96 49.42 -33.23
CA SER A 55 -17.22 49.45 -32.48
C SER A 55 -18.56 49.45 -33.22
N VAL A 56 -19.59 48.84 -32.59
CA VAL A 56 -20.92 49.43 -32.39
C VAL A 56 -21.55 48.97 -31.07
N SER A 57 -22.19 49.92 -30.39
CA SER A 57 -22.92 49.77 -29.12
C SER A 57 -24.36 49.33 -29.38
N SER A 58 -24.91 48.48 -28.51
CA SER A 58 -26.35 48.47 -28.26
C SER A 58 -26.67 47.80 -26.92
N SER A 59 -27.42 48.55 -26.13
CA SER A 59 -27.98 48.28 -24.82
C SER A 59 -29.03 47.18 -24.82
N SER A 60 -28.98 46.29 -23.82
CA SER A 60 -30.19 45.61 -23.31
C SER A 60 -29.95 45.17 -21.87
N SER A 61 -30.71 45.77 -20.96
CA SER A 61 -30.88 45.41 -19.57
C SER A 61 -31.40 43.98 -19.41
N THR A 62 -30.64 43.14 -18.72
CA THR A 62 -31.16 41.90 -18.12
C THR A 62 -30.55 41.75 -16.73
N THR A 63 -31.39 41.99 -15.73
CA THR A 63 -31.21 41.56 -14.35
C THR A 63 -30.91 40.07 -14.30
N SER A 64 -29.69 39.71 -13.93
CA SER A 64 -29.32 38.34 -13.60
C SER A 64 -28.77 38.32 -12.19
N SER A 65 -29.56 37.69 -11.33
CA SER A 65 -29.36 37.47 -9.90
C SER A 65 -27.96 36.95 -9.62
N ALA A 66 -27.24 37.61 -8.71
CA ALA A 66 -26.00 37.09 -8.14
C ALA A 66 -26.32 35.80 -7.39
N ALA A 67 -26.10 34.66 -8.03
CA ALA A 67 -26.03 33.38 -7.35
C ALA A 67 -24.75 33.40 -6.50
N ALA A 68 -24.92 33.71 -5.21
CA ALA A 68 -23.89 33.50 -4.21
C ALA A 68 -23.49 32.02 -4.27
N SER A 69 -22.34 31.77 -4.88
CA SER A 69 -21.70 30.46 -4.85
C SER A 69 -21.28 30.23 -3.41
N SER A 70 -22.12 29.54 -2.66
CA SER A 70 -21.77 28.99 -1.36
C SER A 70 -20.66 27.98 -1.60
N SER A 71 -19.42 28.44 -1.45
CA SER A 71 -18.27 27.57 -1.29
C SER A 71 -18.56 26.69 -0.09
N SER A 72 -18.96 25.43 -0.35
CA SER A 72 -18.98 24.38 0.65
C SER A 72 -17.53 24.15 1.07
N GLN A 73 -17.09 24.91 2.07
CA GLN A 73 -15.87 24.62 2.81
C GLN A 73 -16.02 23.20 3.34
N SER A 74 -15.30 22.27 2.73
CA SER A 74 -14.99 20.99 3.33
C SER A 74 -14.27 21.29 4.63
N SER A 75 -14.99 21.21 5.75
CA SER A 75 -14.41 21.25 7.08
C SER A 75 -13.50 20.04 7.20
N SER A 76 -12.20 20.21 6.92
CA SER A 76 -11.18 19.30 7.42
C SER A 76 -11.19 19.43 8.94
N SER A 77 -12.05 18.67 9.60
CA SER A 77 -11.99 18.50 11.05
C SER A 77 -10.56 18.08 11.38
N SER A 78 -9.82 18.93 12.08
CA SER A 78 -8.51 18.58 12.60
C SER A 78 -8.63 17.32 13.45
N LEU A 79 -7.70 16.37 13.28
CA LEU A 79 -7.64 15.15 14.09
C LEU A 79 -7.57 15.52 15.58
N ASP A 80 -8.37 14.87 16.44
CA ASP A 80 -8.37 15.08 17.89
C ASP A 80 -7.35 14.16 18.57
N PRO A 81 -6.25 14.68 19.13
CA PRO A 81 -5.22 13.87 19.78
C PRO A 81 -5.70 13.14 21.05
N ALA A 82 -6.81 13.58 21.66
CA ALA A 82 -7.35 12.97 22.87
C ALA A 82 -8.29 11.78 22.57
N ALA A 83 -8.84 11.72 21.36
CA ALA A 83 -9.76 10.66 20.96
C ALA A 83 -9.00 9.46 20.38
N ALA A 84 -9.52 8.25 20.60
CA ALA A 84 -8.98 7.04 19.98
C ALA A 84 -9.12 7.08 18.44
N PRO A 85 -8.31 6.33 17.66
CA PRO A 85 -8.26 6.50 16.21
C PRO A 85 -9.61 6.31 15.50
N GLY A 86 -10.46 5.38 15.95
CA GLY A 86 -11.80 5.16 15.37
C GLY A 86 -12.81 6.28 15.61
N LYS A 87 -12.43 7.34 16.35
CA LYS A 87 -13.20 8.59 16.46
C LYS A 87 -12.74 9.65 15.48
N ASN A 88 -11.48 9.57 15.04
CA ASN A 88 -10.86 10.50 14.08
C ASN A 88 -10.99 10.00 12.63
N PHE A 89 -11.07 8.68 12.45
CA PHE A 89 -11.12 8.01 11.15
C PHE A 89 -12.40 7.18 11.03
N ASP A 90 -12.95 7.10 9.82
CA ASP A 90 -14.01 6.14 9.52
C ASP A 90 -13.41 4.71 9.45
N LEU A 91 -13.51 4.00 10.57
CA LEU A 91 -13.08 2.60 10.70
C LEU A 91 -14.24 1.61 10.61
N SER A 92 -15.42 2.04 10.16
CA SER A 92 -16.62 1.18 10.07
C SER A 92 -16.43 -0.03 9.14
N HIS A 93 -15.60 0.12 8.11
CA HIS A 93 -15.25 -0.92 7.14
C HIS A 93 -13.83 -1.45 7.34
N TRP A 94 -13.35 -1.51 8.58
CA TRP A 94 -12.03 -2.05 8.90
C TRP A 94 -12.08 -2.91 10.15
N LYS A 95 -11.38 -4.06 10.14
CA LYS A 95 -10.93 -4.71 11.37
C LYS A 95 -9.45 -4.45 11.57
N LEU A 96 -8.97 -4.48 12.80
CA LEU A 96 -7.55 -4.34 13.13
C LEU A 96 -6.97 -5.69 13.52
N GLN A 97 -5.85 -6.09 12.93
CA GLN A 97 -5.10 -7.30 13.28
C GLN A 97 -3.88 -6.91 14.10
N LEU A 98 -3.71 -7.51 15.27
CA LEU A 98 -2.70 -7.13 16.26
C LEU A 98 -1.50 -8.08 16.30
N PRO A 99 -0.35 -7.61 16.81
CA PRO A 99 0.87 -8.41 16.94
C PRO A 99 1.02 -9.00 18.36
N ASP A 100 -0.05 -9.07 19.15
CA ASP A 100 -0.04 -9.81 20.41
C ASP A 100 0.11 -11.31 20.16
N ALA A 101 0.40 -12.08 21.21
CA ALA A 101 0.69 -13.51 21.08
C ALA A 101 -0.43 -14.31 20.39
N ASN A 102 -1.69 -13.87 20.54
CA ASN A 102 -2.85 -14.54 19.94
C ASN A 102 -3.25 -13.96 18.59
N THR A 103 -2.53 -12.96 18.08
CA THR A 103 -2.86 -12.23 16.85
C THR A 103 -4.31 -11.75 16.81
N THR A 104 -4.71 -11.10 17.90
CA THR A 104 -6.09 -10.70 18.16
C THR A 104 -6.63 -9.81 17.04
N GLU A 105 -7.89 -10.02 16.66
CA GLU A 105 -8.60 -9.15 15.72
C GLU A 105 -9.62 -8.28 16.45
N ILE A 106 -9.54 -6.97 16.25
CA ILE A 106 -10.52 -6.00 16.77
C ILE A 106 -11.50 -5.67 15.67
N SER A 107 -12.79 -5.92 15.93
CA SER A 107 -13.87 -5.66 14.97
C SER A 107 -14.08 -4.17 14.71
N SER A 108 -14.68 -3.84 13.55
CA SER A 108 -15.03 -2.46 13.20
C SER A 108 -15.86 -1.76 14.29
N ALA A 109 -16.80 -2.49 14.90
CA ALA A 109 -17.62 -1.97 15.99
C ALA A 109 -16.77 -1.53 17.19
N ASN A 110 -15.81 -2.35 17.61
CA ASN A 110 -14.92 -2.01 18.73
C ASN A 110 -13.95 -0.88 18.39
N LEU A 111 -13.49 -0.80 17.13
CA LEU A 111 -12.72 0.37 16.66
C LEU A 111 -13.55 1.64 16.78
N GLY A 112 -14.79 1.64 16.28
CA GLY A 112 -15.71 2.78 16.37
C GLY A 112 -16.12 3.14 17.81
N LEU A 113 -16.11 2.17 18.74
CA LEU A 113 -16.31 2.42 20.17
C LEU A 113 -15.10 3.06 20.86
N GLY A 114 -13.97 3.21 20.16
CA GLY A 114 -12.78 3.88 20.66
C GLY A 114 -11.70 2.94 21.20
N TYR A 115 -11.56 1.75 20.62
CA TYR A 115 -10.43 0.87 20.93
C TYR A 115 -9.09 1.61 20.75
N THR A 116 -8.22 1.44 21.75
CA THR A 116 -6.84 1.92 21.74
C THR A 116 -5.98 0.96 22.59
N SER A 117 -4.70 0.82 22.24
CA SER A 117 -3.72 0.00 22.97
C SER A 117 -2.31 0.44 22.64
N GLN A 118 -1.30 -0.22 23.22
CA GLN A 118 0.10 0.01 22.85
C GLN A 118 0.40 -0.25 21.36
N TYR A 119 -0.41 -1.07 20.68
CA TYR A 119 -0.22 -1.43 19.28
C TYR A 119 -0.90 -0.45 18.31
N PHE A 120 -1.90 0.29 18.81
CA PHE A 120 -2.79 1.10 17.99
C PHE A 120 -3.39 2.22 18.82
N TYR A 121 -2.97 3.45 18.57
CA TYR A 121 -3.33 4.61 19.37
C TYR A 121 -3.31 5.90 18.55
N THR A 122 -3.90 6.96 19.10
CA THR A 122 -3.75 8.32 18.57
C THR A 122 -2.53 8.95 19.22
N ASP A 123 -1.59 9.44 18.43
CA ASP A 123 -0.42 10.16 18.97
C ASP A 123 -0.74 11.67 19.12
N THR A 124 0.15 12.41 19.76
CA THR A 124 0.02 13.85 20.06
C THR A 124 -0.20 14.74 18.82
N ASP A 125 0.18 14.27 17.63
CA ASP A 125 -0.07 14.91 16.33
C ASP A 125 -1.41 14.48 15.69
N GLY A 126 -2.25 13.74 16.41
CA GLY A 126 -3.55 13.24 15.96
C GLY A 126 -3.47 12.01 15.06
N ALA A 127 -2.27 11.53 14.71
CA ALA A 127 -2.12 10.41 13.79
C ALA A 127 -2.64 9.10 14.38
N MET A 128 -3.35 8.33 13.54
CA MET A 128 -3.61 6.92 13.81
C MET A 128 -2.29 6.15 13.69
N THR A 129 -1.78 5.70 14.84
CA THR A 129 -0.41 5.20 15.00
C THR A 129 -0.41 3.72 15.28
N PHE A 130 0.43 2.99 14.54
CA PHE A 130 0.56 1.53 14.57
C PHE A 130 1.95 1.14 15.04
N TRP A 131 2.04 0.47 16.19
CA TRP A 131 3.28 -0.10 16.71
C TRP A 131 3.22 -1.62 16.68
N ALA A 132 4.30 -2.26 16.22
CA ALA A 132 4.43 -3.71 16.23
C ALA A 132 5.89 -4.14 16.52
N PRO A 133 6.10 -5.04 17.50
CA PRO A 133 7.43 -5.60 17.78
C PRO A 133 7.76 -6.75 16.84
N THR A 134 9.06 -6.94 16.54
CA THR A 134 9.53 -8.08 15.73
C THR A 134 9.27 -9.43 16.38
N THR A 135 9.14 -9.45 17.72
CA THR A 135 8.79 -10.64 18.51
C THR A 135 7.28 -10.85 18.66
N GLY A 136 6.45 -10.11 17.93
CA GLY A 136 5.00 -10.22 18.00
C GLY A 136 4.48 -11.54 17.42
N GLY A 137 3.22 -11.86 17.76
CA GLY A 137 2.54 -13.02 17.18
C GLY A 137 2.37 -12.91 15.66
N THR A 138 2.36 -14.05 14.99
CA THR A 138 2.21 -14.14 13.52
C THR A 138 0.99 -14.97 13.17
N THR A 139 0.17 -14.50 12.22
CA THR A 139 -1.01 -15.25 11.77
C THR A 139 -0.60 -16.48 10.98
N ALA A 140 -1.49 -17.47 10.83
CA ALA A 140 -1.19 -18.75 10.17
C ALA A 140 -0.59 -18.63 8.76
N ASN A 141 -0.89 -17.54 8.04
CA ASN A 141 -0.44 -17.29 6.67
C ASN A 141 0.66 -16.21 6.57
N SER A 142 1.37 -15.94 7.67
CA SER A 142 2.36 -14.86 7.79
C SER A 142 3.53 -15.32 8.64
N SER A 143 4.77 -14.97 8.24
CA SER A 143 5.96 -15.18 9.07
C SER A 143 6.34 -13.97 9.92
N TYR A 144 5.58 -12.88 9.80
CA TYR A 144 5.91 -11.57 10.34
C TYR A 144 4.75 -10.98 11.16
N PRO A 145 5.05 -10.19 12.20
CA PRO A 145 4.04 -9.56 13.06
C PRO A 145 3.46 -8.28 12.42
N ARG A 146 2.24 -7.92 12.82
CA ARG A 146 1.55 -6.74 12.28
C ARG A 146 0.63 -6.05 13.29
N SER A 147 0.59 -4.73 13.23
CA SER A 147 -0.54 -3.91 13.68
C SER A 147 -1.11 -3.28 12.42
N GLU A 148 -2.14 -3.87 11.84
CA GLU A 148 -2.56 -3.56 10.47
C GLU A 148 -4.06 -3.69 10.28
N LEU A 149 -4.68 -2.68 9.66
CA LEU A 149 -6.09 -2.72 9.30
C LEU A 149 -6.31 -3.65 8.10
N ARG A 150 -7.42 -4.38 8.12
CA ARG A 150 -7.95 -5.20 7.02
C ARG A 150 -9.33 -4.69 6.67
N GLU A 151 -9.55 -4.32 5.41
CA GLU A 151 -10.82 -3.79 4.91
C GLU A 151 -11.95 -4.82 5.02
N MET A 152 -13.12 -4.42 5.51
CA MET A 152 -14.30 -5.24 5.69
C MET A 152 -15.49 -4.60 4.94
N LEU A 153 -15.74 -5.01 3.69
CA LEU A 153 -16.92 -4.54 2.94
C LEU A 153 -18.21 -4.85 3.72
N ASP A 154 -18.30 -6.06 4.27
CA ASP A 154 -19.25 -6.40 5.33
C ASP A 154 -18.48 -6.45 6.67
N PRO A 155 -18.74 -5.52 7.62
CA PRO A 155 -18.07 -5.48 8.91
C PRO A 155 -18.22 -6.75 9.76
N SER A 156 -19.22 -7.59 9.47
CA SER A 156 -19.54 -8.83 10.17
C SER A 156 -19.07 -10.10 9.44
N ASN A 157 -18.70 -9.99 8.15
CA ASN A 157 -18.35 -11.13 7.33
C ASN A 157 -17.10 -10.87 6.48
N SER A 158 -15.96 -11.43 6.93
CA SER A 158 -14.67 -11.26 6.24
C SER A 158 -14.58 -11.89 4.84
N LYS A 159 -15.56 -12.70 4.43
CA LYS A 159 -15.60 -13.33 3.10
C LYS A 159 -16.18 -12.43 2.00
N VAL A 160 -16.75 -11.28 2.37
CA VAL A 160 -17.30 -10.32 1.40
C VAL A 160 -16.19 -9.39 0.93
N ASN A 161 -15.84 -9.48 -0.35
CA ASN A 161 -14.66 -8.88 -0.96
C ASN A 161 -14.94 -8.41 -2.39
N TRP A 162 -14.15 -7.43 -2.87
CA TRP A 162 -14.33 -6.84 -4.20
C TRP A 162 -13.59 -7.64 -5.29
N GLY A 163 -14.00 -7.48 -6.55
CA GLY A 163 -13.48 -8.22 -7.70
C GLY A 163 -12.44 -7.45 -8.51
N TRP A 164 -12.08 -7.94 -9.69
CA TRP A 164 -11.10 -7.25 -10.55
C TRP A 164 -11.71 -6.16 -11.46
N GLN A 165 -13.03 -6.20 -11.66
CA GLN A 165 -13.80 -5.27 -12.51
C GLN A 165 -14.22 -4.03 -11.75
N GLY A 166 -14.48 -2.94 -12.48
CA GLY A 166 -14.82 -1.66 -11.88
C GLY A 166 -13.58 -0.94 -11.36
N THR A 167 -13.78 0.05 -10.50
CA THR A 167 -12.71 0.83 -9.87
C THR A 167 -12.75 0.70 -8.35
N HIS A 168 -11.60 0.36 -7.77
CA HIS A 168 -11.41 0.17 -6.33
C HIS A 168 -10.17 0.96 -5.91
N THR A 169 -10.33 1.94 -5.03
CA THR A 169 -9.25 2.89 -4.72
C THR A 169 -9.10 3.04 -3.21
N MET A 170 -7.87 2.90 -2.71
CA MET A 170 -7.49 3.33 -1.37
C MET A 170 -6.59 4.55 -1.48
N LYS A 171 -6.88 5.59 -0.70
CA LYS A 171 -6.03 6.77 -0.53
C LYS A 171 -5.63 6.91 0.93
N LEU A 172 -4.37 7.24 1.16
CA LEU A 172 -3.88 7.52 2.50
C LEU A 172 -2.78 8.57 2.50
N SER A 173 -2.64 9.29 3.61
CA SER A 173 -1.46 10.09 3.91
C SER A 173 -0.87 9.60 5.22
N GLY A 174 0.46 9.50 5.29
CA GLY A 174 1.12 8.86 6.43
C GLY A 174 2.62 9.06 6.43
N LYS A 175 3.27 8.49 7.45
CA LYS A 175 4.73 8.43 7.58
C LYS A 175 5.16 7.19 8.35
N THR A 176 6.37 6.71 8.08
CA THR A 176 7.04 5.72 8.94
C THR A 176 8.00 6.45 9.85
N VAL A 177 7.93 6.23 11.16
CA VAL A 177 8.73 6.98 12.16
C VAL A 177 9.77 6.12 12.86
N GLN A 178 9.63 4.80 12.84
CA GLN A 178 10.62 3.86 13.37
C GLN A 178 10.61 2.58 12.52
N LEU A 179 11.80 2.03 12.27
CA LEU A 179 11.99 0.77 11.53
C LEU A 179 12.54 -0.33 12.44
N PRO A 180 12.28 -1.61 12.11
CA PRO A 180 12.98 -2.73 12.74
C PRO A 180 14.41 -2.79 12.21
N SER A 181 15.23 -3.70 12.76
CA SER A 181 16.62 -3.89 12.34
C SER A 181 16.78 -4.30 10.87
N SER A 182 15.80 -5.01 10.29
CA SER A 182 15.79 -5.28 8.84
C SER A 182 15.67 -4.03 7.97
N GLY A 183 15.30 -2.88 8.54
CA GLY A 183 15.10 -1.62 7.83
C GLY A 183 13.84 -1.60 6.96
N LYS A 184 12.93 -2.56 7.11
CA LYS A 184 11.81 -2.78 6.17
C LYS A 184 10.47 -3.04 6.86
N ILE A 185 9.44 -2.35 6.40
CA ILE A 185 8.03 -2.63 6.74
C ILE A 185 7.14 -2.55 5.51
N ILE A 186 5.97 -3.17 5.57
CA ILE A 186 4.88 -2.97 4.61
C ILE A 186 3.85 -2.05 5.26
N VAL A 187 3.49 -0.97 4.57
CA VAL A 187 2.57 0.07 5.10
C VAL A 187 1.17 0.02 4.49
N ALA A 188 1.02 -0.61 3.34
CA ALA A 188 -0.25 -0.78 2.64
C ALA A 188 -0.23 -1.98 1.70
N GLN A 189 -1.39 -2.57 1.43
CA GLN A 189 -1.53 -3.73 0.55
C GLN A 189 -2.85 -3.75 -0.22
N ILE A 190 -2.85 -4.48 -1.33
CA ILE A 190 -4.02 -5.23 -1.81
C ILE A 190 -3.69 -6.70 -1.62
N HIS A 191 -4.55 -7.43 -0.93
CA HIS A 191 -4.36 -8.85 -0.70
C HIS A 191 -5.43 -9.67 -1.42
N GLY A 192 -5.00 -10.72 -2.13
CA GLY A 192 -5.90 -11.68 -2.73
C GLY A 192 -6.59 -12.55 -1.68
N ILE A 193 -7.80 -13.01 -1.99
CA ILE A 193 -8.57 -13.97 -1.21
C ILE A 193 -9.43 -14.82 -2.15
N MET A 194 -9.66 -16.06 -1.76
CA MET A 194 -10.60 -16.94 -2.46
C MET A 194 -12.05 -16.57 -2.10
N ASP A 195 -13.01 -16.91 -2.96
CA ASP A 195 -14.45 -16.67 -2.71
C ASP A 195 -14.95 -17.31 -1.41
N ASP A 196 -14.35 -18.43 -0.97
CA ASP A 196 -14.69 -19.11 0.27
C ASP A 196 -14.05 -18.49 1.53
N GLY A 197 -13.24 -17.44 1.36
CA GLY A 197 -12.52 -16.73 2.41
C GLY A 197 -11.13 -17.30 2.73
N THR A 198 -10.69 -18.36 2.06
CA THR A 198 -9.33 -18.89 2.24
C THR A 198 -8.28 -17.96 1.62
N ASN A 199 -7.05 -18.04 2.14
CA ASN A 199 -5.97 -17.14 1.77
C ASN A 199 -5.53 -17.33 0.32
N ALA A 200 -5.31 -16.23 -0.40
CA ALA A 200 -4.61 -16.20 -1.68
C ALA A 200 -3.42 -15.21 -1.60
N PRO A 201 -2.52 -15.17 -2.59
CA PRO A 201 -1.32 -14.32 -2.52
C PRO A 201 -1.63 -12.81 -2.41
N PRO A 202 -0.73 -12.00 -1.82
CA PRO A 202 -0.82 -10.56 -1.92
C PRO A 202 -0.68 -10.12 -3.38
N LEU A 203 -1.50 -9.17 -3.81
CA LEU A 203 -1.39 -8.56 -5.14
C LEU A 203 -0.45 -7.36 -5.11
N VAL A 204 -0.66 -6.41 -4.19
CA VAL A 204 0.19 -5.22 -4.03
C VAL A 204 0.76 -5.16 -2.62
N LYS A 205 2.05 -4.87 -2.48
CA LYS A 205 2.72 -4.58 -1.20
C LYS A 205 3.47 -3.26 -1.32
N ALA A 206 3.10 -2.26 -0.52
CA ALA A 206 3.85 -1.00 -0.41
C ALA A 206 4.95 -1.15 0.65
N VAL A 207 6.15 -1.50 0.19
CA VAL A 207 7.30 -1.81 1.03
C VAL A 207 8.12 -0.54 1.27
N PHE A 208 8.15 -0.06 2.51
CA PHE A 208 8.93 1.10 2.91
C PHE A 208 10.30 0.68 3.47
N GLN A 209 11.35 1.37 3.03
CA GLN A 209 12.68 1.40 3.63
C GLN A 209 13.17 2.85 3.65
N ASP A 210 14.11 3.20 4.53
CA ASP A 210 14.61 4.58 4.58
C ASP A 210 15.29 4.97 3.26
N GLY A 211 14.70 5.95 2.57
CA GLY A 211 15.16 6.46 1.28
C GLY A 211 14.44 5.89 0.05
N GLN A 212 13.57 4.88 0.20
CA GLN A 212 12.82 4.32 -0.92
C GLN A 212 11.54 3.59 -0.48
N LEU A 213 10.45 3.82 -1.21
CA LEU A 213 9.26 2.95 -1.17
C LEU A 213 9.17 2.14 -2.47
N ASP A 214 8.87 0.85 -2.35
CA ASP A 214 8.67 -0.08 -3.47
C ASP A 214 7.25 -0.64 -3.45
N MET A 215 6.44 -0.30 -4.47
CA MET A 215 5.11 -0.86 -4.65
C MET A 215 5.20 -2.12 -5.51
N GLN A 216 5.38 -3.25 -4.84
CA GLN A 216 5.53 -4.57 -5.46
C GLN A 216 4.16 -5.07 -5.92
N VAL A 217 4.03 -5.40 -7.21
CA VAL A 217 2.82 -6.02 -7.77
C VAL A 217 3.13 -7.46 -8.18
N LYS A 218 2.46 -8.43 -7.56
CA LYS A 218 2.70 -9.86 -7.80
C LYS A 218 2.35 -10.24 -9.24
N GLN A 219 3.22 -11.01 -9.90
CA GLN A 219 2.99 -11.43 -11.29
C GLN A 219 1.92 -12.54 -11.39
N ASN A 220 2.06 -13.61 -10.61
CA ASN A 220 1.23 -14.81 -10.76
C ASN A 220 0.27 -14.99 -9.57
N SER A 221 -0.98 -15.32 -9.89
CA SER A 221 -2.11 -15.52 -8.97
C SER A 221 -2.02 -16.78 -8.11
N ASP A 222 -1.21 -17.76 -8.53
CA ASP A 222 -0.97 -19.02 -7.82
C ASP A 222 0.05 -18.91 -6.68
N GLY A 223 0.65 -17.72 -6.48
CA GLY A 223 1.64 -17.51 -5.43
C GLY A 223 3.08 -17.77 -5.87
N THR A 224 3.30 -18.26 -7.09
CA THR A 224 4.63 -18.49 -7.67
C THR A 224 5.21 -17.23 -8.34
N GLY A 225 6.45 -17.33 -8.84
CA GLY A 225 7.13 -16.23 -9.52
C GLY A 225 7.55 -15.09 -8.59
N SER A 226 7.88 -13.95 -9.18
CA SER A 226 8.34 -12.75 -8.47
C SER A 226 7.32 -11.60 -8.58
N ASP A 227 7.67 -10.45 -8.00
CA ASP A 227 6.93 -9.21 -8.13
C ASP A 227 7.48 -8.35 -9.28
N VAL A 228 6.62 -7.52 -9.87
CA VAL A 228 7.02 -6.32 -10.61
C VAL A 228 7.28 -5.21 -9.59
N HIS A 229 8.49 -4.67 -9.58
CA HIS A 229 8.90 -3.62 -8.64
C HIS A 229 8.60 -2.23 -9.19
N ASN A 230 8.11 -1.34 -8.34
CA ASN A 230 7.82 0.05 -8.68
C ASN A 230 8.46 0.95 -7.63
N TYR A 231 9.70 1.37 -7.89
CA TYR A 231 10.49 2.17 -6.97
C TYR A 231 10.13 3.65 -7.01
N PHE A 232 9.91 4.21 -5.83
CA PHE A 232 9.75 5.63 -5.53
C PHE A 232 10.89 6.04 -4.59
N THR A 233 11.92 6.66 -5.16
CA THR A 233 13.14 7.04 -4.45
C THR A 233 12.96 8.35 -3.68
N GLY A 234 13.71 8.49 -2.60
CA GLY A 234 13.77 9.75 -1.84
C GLY A 234 12.74 9.88 -0.72
N ILE A 235 11.90 8.86 -0.48
CA ILE A 235 10.98 8.83 0.66
C ILE A 235 11.75 8.35 1.90
N LYS A 236 12.07 9.24 2.82
CA LYS A 236 12.89 8.95 4.01
C LYS A 236 12.07 8.68 5.25
N LEU A 237 12.70 8.13 6.28
CA LEU A 237 12.09 7.98 7.59
C LEU A 237 11.60 9.35 8.12
N GLY A 238 10.36 9.43 8.56
CA GLY A 238 9.71 10.64 9.06
C GLY A 238 9.06 11.53 7.98
N ASP A 239 9.36 11.32 6.70
CA ASP A 239 8.74 12.05 5.60
C ASP A 239 7.25 11.72 5.50
N LEU A 240 6.44 12.75 5.25
CA LEU A 240 5.05 12.55 4.88
C LEU A 240 4.98 12.03 3.45
N TYR A 241 4.22 10.97 3.23
CA TYR A 241 3.85 10.49 1.91
C TYR A 241 2.33 10.52 1.72
N ASN A 242 1.92 10.79 0.49
CA ASN A 242 0.56 10.64 0.00
C ASN A 242 0.53 9.46 -0.98
N MET A 243 -0.28 8.46 -0.68
CA MET A 243 -0.34 7.20 -1.41
C MET A 243 -1.74 6.99 -1.98
N GLU A 244 -1.81 6.50 -3.22
CA GLU A 244 -3.00 5.92 -3.82
C GLU A 244 -2.66 4.53 -4.35
N ILE A 245 -3.51 3.55 -4.04
CA ILE A 245 -3.47 2.22 -4.67
C ILE A 245 -4.85 1.99 -5.26
N ARG A 246 -4.91 1.81 -6.57
CA ARG A 246 -6.16 1.69 -7.33
C ARG A 246 -6.13 0.48 -8.25
N VAL A 247 -7.22 -0.26 -8.30
CA VAL A 247 -7.49 -1.23 -9.36
C VAL A 247 -8.58 -0.65 -10.25
N THR A 248 -8.36 -0.67 -11.57
CA THR A 248 -9.41 -0.42 -12.56
C THR A 248 -9.35 -1.53 -13.60
N ASP A 249 -10.42 -2.33 -13.69
CA ASP A 249 -10.58 -3.42 -14.66
C ASP A 249 -9.33 -4.31 -14.84
N GLY A 250 -8.74 -4.74 -13.73
CA GLY A 250 -7.59 -5.66 -13.74
C GLY A 250 -6.22 -5.01 -13.92
N VAL A 251 -6.17 -3.67 -13.93
CA VAL A 251 -4.91 -2.90 -13.92
C VAL A 251 -4.71 -2.26 -12.55
N ALA A 252 -3.57 -2.54 -11.92
CA ALA A 252 -3.16 -1.89 -10.69
C ALA A 252 -2.41 -0.59 -11.00
N TYR A 253 -2.91 0.53 -10.50
CA TYR A 253 -2.26 1.84 -10.50
C TYR A 253 -1.77 2.13 -9.09
N VAL A 254 -0.48 2.38 -8.97
CA VAL A 254 0.20 2.54 -7.69
C VAL A 254 0.91 3.90 -7.70
N THR A 255 0.54 4.77 -6.76
CA THR A 255 0.92 6.19 -6.78
C THR A 255 1.54 6.60 -5.47
N MET A 256 2.69 7.28 -5.55
CA MET A 256 3.34 7.94 -4.42
C MET A 256 3.61 9.40 -4.75
N ASN A 257 3.11 10.30 -3.91
CA ASN A 257 3.32 11.75 -4.05
C ASN A 257 3.01 12.29 -5.46
N GLY A 258 1.98 11.72 -6.10
CA GLY A 258 1.55 12.09 -7.46
C GLY A 258 2.24 11.34 -8.60
N ASP A 259 3.38 10.67 -8.39
CA ASP A 259 3.99 9.79 -9.39
C ASP A 259 3.23 8.45 -9.44
N THR A 260 2.65 8.13 -10.59
CA THR A 260 1.83 6.92 -10.78
C THR A 260 2.53 5.93 -11.71
N ARG A 261 2.57 4.67 -11.30
CA ARG A 261 2.98 3.52 -12.12
C ARG A 261 1.79 2.58 -12.30
N SER A 262 1.80 1.76 -13.35
CA SER A 262 0.72 0.80 -13.61
C SER A 262 1.23 -0.58 -13.98
N VAL A 263 0.53 -1.62 -13.52
CA VAL A 263 0.78 -3.01 -13.86
C VAL A 263 -0.55 -3.68 -14.23
N ASP A 264 -0.65 -4.17 -15.47
CA ASP A 264 -1.78 -4.97 -15.93
C ASP A 264 -1.63 -6.43 -15.44
N PHE A 265 -2.11 -6.69 -14.23
CA PHE A 265 -1.95 -7.99 -13.57
C PHE A 265 -2.88 -9.05 -14.17
N VAL A 266 -4.10 -8.65 -14.60
CA VAL A 266 -5.03 -9.56 -15.27
C VAL A 266 -4.56 -9.91 -16.68
N GLY A 267 -3.99 -8.95 -17.42
CA GLY A 267 -3.38 -9.21 -18.71
C GLY A 267 -2.14 -10.09 -18.62
N LYS A 268 -1.38 -9.98 -17.52
CA LYS A 268 -0.23 -10.86 -17.22
C LYS A 268 -0.66 -12.29 -16.87
N ASP A 269 -1.68 -12.45 -16.03
CA ASP A 269 -2.20 -13.74 -15.61
C ASP A 269 -3.72 -13.67 -15.39
N ALA A 270 -4.47 -14.31 -16.28
CA ALA A 270 -5.93 -14.34 -16.20
C ALA A 270 -6.46 -15.03 -14.93
N GLY A 271 -5.64 -15.84 -14.24
CA GLY A 271 -5.99 -16.49 -12.98
C GLY A 271 -6.36 -15.49 -11.87
N TRP A 272 -5.86 -14.25 -11.93
CA TRP A 272 -6.29 -13.17 -11.03
C TRP A 272 -7.79 -12.86 -11.12
N LYS A 273 -8.48 -13.18 -12.23
CA LYS A 273 -9.93 -13.02 -12.31
C LYS A 273 -10.71 -13.94 -11.38
N ASN A 274 -10.09 -15.04 -10.93
CA ASN A 274 -10.68 -16.05 -10.04
C ASN A 274 -10.48 -15.74 -8.55
N LEU A 275 -9.83 -14.59 -8.23
CA LEU A 275 -9.62 -14.12 -6.87
C LEU A 275 -10.48 -12.89 -6.59
N LYS A 276 -10.75 -12.66 -5.32
CA LYS A 276 -11.25 -11.40 -4.77
C LYS A 276 -10.14 -10.69 -4.02
N TYR A 277 -10.43 -9.49 -3.55
CA TYR A 277 -9.43 -8.64 -2.94
C TYR A 277 -9.96 -7.85 -1.74
N TYR A 278 -9.02 -7.41 -0.92
CA TYR A 278 -9.24 -6.39 0.10
C TYR A 278 -7.98 -5.53 0.27
N PHE A 279 -8.20 -4.28 0.66
CA PHE A 279 -7.15 -3.36 1.07
C PHE A 279 -6.65 -3.67 2.48
N LYS A 280 -5.38 -3.32 2.72
CA LYS A 280 -4.77 -3.25 4.05
C LYS A 280 -3.96 -1.97 4.20
N ALA A 281 -3.92 -1.41 5.41
CA ALA A 281 -3.09 -0.26 5.74
C ALA A 281 -2.67 -0.29 7.22
N GLY A 282 -1.42 0.03 7.52
CA GLY A 282 -0.90 0.04 8.89
C GLY A 282 0.59 -0.27 8.93
N ASN A 283 0.98 -1.20 9.80
CA ASN A 283 2.37 -1.57 10.05
C ASN A 283 2.56 -3.09 10.07
N TYR A 284 3.02 -3.64 8.95
CA TYR A 284 3.37 -5.04 8.81
C TYR A 284 4.90 -5.21 8.73
N VAL A 285 5.50 -5.64 9.84
CA VAL A 285 6.95 -5.51 10.10
C VAL A 285 7.73 -6.62 9.42
N GLN A 286 8.60 -6.32 8.45
CA GLN A 286 9.35 -7.35 7.71
C GLN A 286 10.63 -7.76 8.45
N ASP A 287 10.46 -8.11 9.72
CA ASP A 287 11.48 -8.62 10.64
C ASP A 287 10.78 -9.41 11.74
N ASN A 288 11.26 -10.62 12.01
CA ASN A 288 10.75 -11.50 13.06
C ASN A 288 11.86 -11.99 14.01
N THR A 289 12.99 -11.29 14.06
CA THR A 289 14.14 -11.65 14.88
C THR A 289 13.96 -11.19 16.32
N SER A 290 14.53 -11.94 17.27
CA SER A 290 14.44 -11.64 18.71
C SER A 290 15.07 -10.29 19.10
N THR A 291 16.01 -9.79 18.30
CA THR A 291 16.74 -8.54 18.54
C THR A 291 16.36 -7.44 17.55
N GLY A 292 15.37 -7.68 16.69
CA GLY A 292 15.00 -6.78 15.60
C GLY A 292 14.33 -5.48 16.05
N GLY A 293 13.83 -5.44 17.29
CA GLY A 293 13.20 -4.27 17.88
C GLY A 293 11.72 -4.17 17.51
N SER A 294 11.32 -3.03 16.94
CA SER A 294 9.93 -2.75 16.58
C SER A 294 9.85 -1.66 15.52
N ALA A 295 8.68 -1.50 14.90
CA ALA A 295 8.42 -0.42 13.96
C ALA A 295 7.22 0.42 14.38
N ILE A 296 7.17 1.67 13.88
CA ILE A 296 6.01 2.56 14.02
C ILE A 296 5.69 3.19 12.67
N ALA A 297 4.44 3.04 12.24
CA ALA A 297 3.86 3.76 11.10
C ALA A 297 2.66 4.59 11.56
N LYS A 298 2.42 5.71 10.87
CA LYS A 298 1.37 6.68 11.17
C LYS A 298 0.53 6.96 9.94
N LEU A 299 -0.78 7.10 10.13
CA LEU A 299 -1.70 7.61 9.12
C LEU A 299 -2.38 8.90 9.62
N TYR A 300 -2.45 9.90 8.75
CA TYR A 300 -3.18 11.16 8.95
C TYR A 300 -4.49 11.19 8.15
N SER A 301 -4.59 10.40 7.09
CA SER A 301 -5.85 10.16 6.37
C SER A 301 -5.87 8.72 5.83
N LEU A 302 -7.07 8.15 5.75
CA LEU A 302 -7.34 6.86 5.12
C LEU A 302 -8.76 6.89 4.57
N SER A 303 -8.93 6.58 3.29
CA SER A 303 -10.23 6.41 2.67
C SER A 303 -10.20 5.34 1.60
N VAL A 304 -11.34 4.70 1.38
CA VAL A 304 -11.55 3.70 0.34
C VAL A 304 -12.83 4.02 -0.43
N SER A 305 -12.82 3.75 -1.73
CA SER A 305 -14.00 3.88 -2.59
C SER A 305 -14.07 2.73 -3.60
N HIS A 306 -15.29 2.23 -3.84
CA HIS A 306 -15.57 1.27 -4.91
C HIS A 306 -16.69 1.80 -5.81
N SER A 307 -16.53 1.61 -7.12
CA SER A 307 -17.54 1.94 -8.13
C SER A 307 -17.44 0.96 -9.29
N ASN A 308 -18.58 0.57 -9.87
CA ASN A 308 -18.65 -0.28 -11.05
C ASN A 308 -19.15 0.52 -12.25
#